data_AF-A0AAW6UQ77-F1
#
_entry.id   AF-A0AAW6UQ77-F1
#
_cell.length_a   1.000
_cell.length_b   1.000
_cell.length_c   1.000
_cell.angle_alpha   90.00
_cell.angle_beta   90.00
_cell.angle_gamma   90.00
#
_symmetry.space_group_name_H-M   'P 1'
#
loop_
_entity.id
_entity.type
_entity.pdbx_description
1 polymer ?
#
loop_
_entity_poly.entity_id
_entity_poly.type
_entity_poly.pdbx_seq_one_letter_code
_entity_poly.pdbx_strand_id
1 'polypeptide(L)'
;MKKLMLLISSTISLVLSGCSAMPMKNSISFQINDHLKGQDVVYRNNWPECSNLSGTPDTLKRQKYITSYSRCKVAPEGYVPQQIIIEYAPWFTYKELIKKGYGIPEELRYANGENAEKKRLAIMDAEQKAIEKIPATAWKRIVLMPPQEVKKYKYQVPEGKGNRSRGKEIHYVISLNPDGSYNIETKLYWVEKYQENWN
;
A
#
# COMPACT_ATOMS: atom_id res chain seq x y z
N MET A 1 -28.20 -59.89 -49.54
CA MET A 1 -26.90 -59.19 -49.64
C MET A 1 -27.02 -57.85 -48.94
N LYS A 2 -26.16 -57.61 -47.95
CA LYS A 2 -25.98 -56.34 -47.25
C LYS A 2 -25.63 -55.22 -48.24
N LYS A 3 -26.16 -54.01 -48.04
CA LYS A 3 -25.34 -52.79 -48.02
C LYS A 3 -26.03 -51.71 -47.19
N LEU A 4 -25.34 -51.43 -46.09
CA LEU A 4 -25.63 -50.54 -44.99
C LEU A 4 -25.56 -49.09 -45.50
N MET A 5 -26.68 -48.34 -45.44
CA MET A 5 -26.64 -46.89 -45.61
C MET A 5 -26.21 -46.24 -44.30
N LEU A 6 -25.03 -45.63 -44.31
CA LEU A 6 -24.55 -44.73 -43.27
C LEU A 6 -25.47 -43.50 -43.18
N LEU A 7 -26.09 -43.30 -42.02
CA LEU A 7 -26.60 -42.01 -41.59
C LEU A 7 -25.80 -41.61 -40.34
N ILE A 8 -24.71 -40.89 -40.58
CA ILE A 8 -23.92 -40.23 -39.53
C ILE A 8 -24.80 -39.10 -39.00
N SER A 9 -25.51 -39.34 -37.89
CA SER A 9 -26.09 -38.27 -37.08
C SER A 9 -24.94 -37.54 -36.39
N SER A 10 -24.44 -36.50 -37.04
CA SER A 10 -23.48 -35.56 -36.46
C SER A 10 -24.27 -34.58 -35.58
N THR A 11 -24.57 -34.99 -34.34
CA THR A 11 -24.93 -34.03 -33.30
C THR A 11 -23.70 -33.19 -33.01
N ILE A 12 -23.64 -32.01 -33.65
CA ILE A 12 -22.70 -30.95 -33.28
C ILE A 12 -23.09 -30.51 -31.88
N SER A 13 -22.45 -31.11 -30.88
CA SER A 13 -22.37 -30.55 -29.54
C SER A 13 -21.59 -29.25 -29.65
N LEU A 14 -22.29 -28.15 -29.91
CA LEU A 14 -21.83 -26.80 -29.60
C LEU A 14 -21.69 -26.75 -28.07
N VAL A 15 -20.56 -27.25 -27.58
CA VAL A 15 -20.04 -26.85 -26.28
C VAL A 15 -19.70 -25.38 -26.49
N LEU A 16 -20.68 -24.52 -26.22
CA LEU A 16 -20.42 -23.14 -25.80
C LEU A 16 -19.59 -23.29 -24.53
N SER A 17 -18.29 -23.46 -24.68
CA SER A 17 -17.32 -23.00 -23.71
C SER A 17 -17.55 -21.49 -23.67
N GLY A 18 -18.53 -21.08 -22.85
CA GLY A 18 -18.61 -19.71 -22.42
C GLY A 18 -17.21 -19.38 -21.97
N CYS A 19 -16.56 -18.45 -22.67
CA CYS A 19 -15.31 -17.88 -22.22
C CYS A 19 -15.61 -17.32 -20.83
N SER A 20 -15.35 -18.11 -19.78
CA SER A 20 -15.17 -17.59 -18.45
C SER A 20 -13.92 -16.75 -18.59
N ALA A 21 -14.08 -15.48 -18.98
CA ALA A 21 -13.03 -14.50 -18.85
C ALA A 21 -12.59 -14.62 -17.40
N MET A 22 -11.39 -15.19 -17.17
CA MET A 22 -10.87 -15.31 -15.82
C MET A 22 -10.98 -13.93 -15.19
N PRO A 23 -11.60 -13.80 -13.99
CA PRO A 23 -11.77 -12.51 -13.37
C PRO A 23 -10.40 -11.85 -13.30
N MET A 24 -10.27 -10.66 -13.88
CA MET A 24 -9.00 -9.93 -13.87
C MET A 24 -8.55 -9.76 -12.42
N LYS A 25 -7.26 -10.04 -12.17
CA LYS A 25 -6.65 -9.84 -10.85
C LYS A 25 -6.79 -8.38 -10.42
N ASN A 26 -6.99 -8.15 -9.13
CA ASN A 26 -7.03 -6.82 -8.54
C ASN A 26 -5.91 -6.71 -7.51
N SER A 27 -5.03 -5.75 -7.71
CA SER A 27 -4.00 -5.37 -6.75
C SER A 27 -4.45 -4.15 -5.97
N ILE A 28 -4.00 -4.03 -4.73
CA ILE A 28 -4.38 -2.96 -3.82
C ILE A 28 -3.13 -2.17 -3.42
N SER A 29 -3.25 -0.85 -3.42
CA SER A 29 -2.21 0.04 -2.90
C SER A 29 -2.82 1.26 -2.27
N PHE A 30 -2.07 1.96 -1.42
CA PHE A 30 -2.47 3.25 -0.88
C PHE A 30 -1.30 4.22 -0.79
N GLN A 31 -1.64 5.51 -0.81
CA GLN A 31 -0.76 6.61 -0.48
C GLN A 31 -1.51 7.58 0.44
N ILE A 32 -0.83 8.06 1.47
CA ILE A 32 -1.35 9.05 2.41
C ILE A 32 -0.58 10.35 2.19
N ASN A 33 -1.32 11.41 1.88
CA ASN A 33 -0.82 12.78 1.81
C ASN A 33 -1.04 13.39 3.20
N ASP A 34 0.03 13.49 3.97
CA ASP A 34 0.01 13.66 5.42
C ASP A 34 0.67 14.93 5.92
N HIS A 35 0.95 15.88 5.02
CA HIS A 35 1.45 17.20 5.35
C HIS A 35 0.38 18.04 6.04
N LEU A 36 0.17 17.80 7.33
CA LEU A 36 -0.62 18.67 8.19
C LEU A 36 0.15 19.98 8.36
N LYS A 37 -0.54 21.13 8.24
CA LYS A 37 0.12 22.44 8.36
C LYS A 37 0.86 22.57 9.70
N GLY A 38 2.19 22.51 9.65
CA GLY A 38 3.06 22.68 10.81
C GLY A 38 3.14 21.47 11.73
N GLN A 39 2.78 20.26 11.28
CA GLN A 39 2.91 19.04 12.07
C GLN A 39 3.15 17.82 11.17
N ASP A 40 4.13 16.97 11.52
CA ASP A 40 4.32 15.69 10.85
C ASP A 40 3.38 14.61 11.43
N VAL A 41 3.30 13.44 10.80
CA VAL A 41 2.44 12.33 11.22
C VAL A 41 3.28 11.08 11.42
N VAL A 42 2.89 10.26 12.39
CA VAL A 42 3.46 8.93 12.62
C VAL A 42 2.40 7.86 12.44
N TYR A 43 2.78 6.72 11.87
CA TYR A 43 1.92 5.57 11.63
C TYR A 43 2.33 4.38 12.49
N ARG A 44 1.39 3.53 12.87
CA ARG A 44 1.72 2.18 13.35
C ARG A 44 2.10 1.30 12.17
N ASN A 45 3.18 0.56 12.31
CA ASN A 45 3.58 -0.44 11.34
C ASN A 45 2.81 -1.75 11.59
N ASN A 46 1.53 -1.75 11.22
CA ASN A 46 0.62 -2.88 11.36
C ASN A 46 0.16 -3.42 9.99
N TRP A 47 0.98 -3.23 8.94
CA TRP A 47 0.66 -3.63 7.56
C TRP A 47 1.54 -4.78 7.07
N PRO A 48 1.35 -6.01 7.58
CA PRO A 48 2.17 -7.15 7.19
C PRO A 48 2.08 -7.49 5.70
N GLU A 49 1.00 -7.08 5.04
CA GLU A 49 0.77 -7.34 3.62
C GLU A 49 1.36 -6.27 2.70
N CYS A 50 1.94 -5.20 3.24
CA CYS A 50 2.69 -4.27 2.43
C CYS A 50 4.03 -4.92 2.07
N SER A 51 4.27 -5.17 0.78
CA SER A 51 5.65 -5.40 0.33
C SER A 51 6.37 -4.10 0.65
N ASN A 52 7.17 -4.12 1.71
CA ASN A 52 7.97 -2.97 2.10
C ASN A 52 8.62 -2.38 0.86
N LEU A 53 8.56 -1.05 0.76
CA LEU A 53 9.27 -0.23 -0.20
C LEU A 53 10.63 -0.86 -0.52
N SER A 54 10.83 -1.27 -1.77
CA SER A 54 12.07 -1.86 -2.24
C SER A 54 13.17 -0.81 -2.09
N GLY A 55 14.32 -1.23 -1.55
CA GLY A 55 15.35 -0.28 -1.13
C GLY A 55 15.14 0.36 0.25
N THR A 56 14.04 0.08 0.98
CA THR A 56 13.97 0.43 2.41
C THR A 56 14.84 -0.55 3.22
N PRO A 57 15.78 -0.04 4.03
CA PRO A 57 16.56 -0.85 4.97
C PRO A 57 15.69 -1.75 5.84
N ASP A 58 16.10 -3.00 6.06
CA ASP A 58 15.37 -3.96 6.91
C ASP A 58 15.18 -3.46 8.34
N THR A 59 16.08 -2.59 8.82
CA THR A 59 15.95 -1.90 10.10
C THR A 59 14.71 -1.03 10.18
N LEU A 60 14.41 -0.28 9.11
CA LEU A 60 13.21 0.56 9.00
C LEU A 60 11.93 -0.28 8.82
N LYS A 61 12.02 -1.42 8.12
CA LYS A 61 10.89 -2.35 7.95
C LYS A 61 10.42 -2.97 9.27
N ARG A 62 11.33 -3.13 10.23
CA ARG A 62 11.04 -3.75 11.54
C ARG A 62 10.66 -2.74 12.61
N GLN A 63 10.68 -1.44 12.31
CA GLN A 63 10.22 -0.43 13.26
C GLN A 63 8.74 -0.62 13.54
N LYS A 64 8.35 -0.44 14.80
CA LYS A 64 6.96 -0.53 15.24
C LYS A 64 6.13 0.65 14.74
N TYR A 65 6.77 1.78 14.50
CA TYR A 65 6.15 3.00 14.00
C TYR A 65 6.93 3.59 12.83
N ILE A 66 6.21 4.16 11.88
CA ILE A 66 6.74 4.70 10.63
C ILE A 66 6.56 6.23 10.63
N THR A 67 7.65 6.95 10.36
CA THR A 67 7.68 8.42 10.28
C THR A 67 8.15 8.94 8.91
N SER A 68 8.61 8.05 8.02
CA SER A 68 9.33 8.42 6.80
C SER A 68 8.64 8.03 5.50
N TYR A 69 7.59 7.20 5.56
CA TYR A 69 6.82 6.82 4.39
C TYR A 69 5.34 6.63 4.72
N SER A 70 4.51 6.93 3.73
CA SER A 70 3.06 7.02 3.86
C SER A 70 2.36 6.23 2.75
N ARG A 71 3.06 5.28 2.13
CA ARG A 71 2.58 4.51 0.98
C ARG A 71 2.81 3.02 1.15
N CYS A 72 1.96 2.23 0.50
CA CYS A 72 2.02 0.78 0.54
C CYS A 72 1.48 0.18 -0.76
N LYS A 73 2.15 -0.87 -1.22
CA LYS A 73 1.62 -1.81 -2.21
C LYS A 73 1.40 -3.16 -1.55
N VAL A 74 0.18 -3.68 -1.64
CA VAL A 74 -0.17 -4.96 -1.04
C VAL A 74 0.42 -6.10 -1.87
N ALA A 75 1.08 -7.03 -1.18
CA ALA A 75 1.67 -8.23 -1.73
C ALA A 75 1.02 -9.49 -1.12
N PRO A 76 0.95 -10.59 -1.90
CA PRO A 76 1.37 -10.71 -3.30
C PRO A 76 0.43 -10.00 -4.30
N GLU A 77 0.90 -9.73 -5.51
CA GLU A 77 0.07 -9.13 -6.58
C GLU A 77 -1.21 -9.96 -6.81
N GLY A 78 -2.37 -9.28 -6.88
CA GLY A 78 -3.68 -9.93 -6.98
C GLY A 78 -4.30 -10.36 -5.65
N TYR A 79 -3.59 -10.21 -4.52
CA TYR A 79 -4.18 -10.39 -3.19
C TYR A 79 -5.01 -9.17 -2.78
N VAL A 80 -6.22 -9.42 -2.29
CA VAL A 80 -7.16 -8.40 -1.82
C VAL A 80 -7.46 -8.67 -0.35
N PRO A 81 -6.91 -7.88 0.59
CA PRO A 81 -7.18 -8.04 2.00
C PRO A 81 -8.63 -7.64 2.33
N GLN A 82 -9.21 -8.24 3.37
CA GLN A 82 -10.58 -7.93 3.81
C GLN A 82 -10.72 -6.48 4.27
N GLN A 83 -9.72 -6.01 5.00
CA GLN A 83 -9.61 -4.64 5.50
C GLN A 83 -8.14 -4.24 5.54
N ILE A 84 -7.87 -2.94 5.43
CA ILE A 84 -6.58 -2.36 5.75
C ILE A 84 -6.82 -1.33 6.84
N ILE A 85 -6.10 -1.47 7.96
CA ILE A 85 -6.22 -0.57 9.11
C ILE A 85 -4.98 0.32 9.15
N ILE A 86 -5.19 1.61 8.99
CA ILE A 86 -4.13 2.62 9.12
C ILE A 86 -4.37 3.34 10.45
N GLU A 87 -3.41 3.22 11.36
CA GLU A 87 -3.42 3.94 12.63
C GLU A 87 -2.36 5.02 12.59
N TYR A 88 -2.74 6.26 12.87
CA TYR A 88 -1.85 7.41 12.78
C TYR A 88 -2.06 8.37 13.94
N ALA A 89 -1.03 9.13 14.29
CA ALA A 89 -1.09 10.17 15.30
C ALA A 89 -0.31 11.41 14.84
N PRO A 90 -0.70 12.61 15.27
CA PRO A 90 0.11 13.80 15.09
C PRO A 90 1.48 13.62 15.76
N TRP A 91 2.54 14.04 15.09
CA TRP A 91 3.92 13.96 15.56
C TRP A 91 4.54 15.35 15.72
N PHE A 92 5.84 15.43 15.95
CA PHE A 92 6.54 16.72 16.03
C PHE A 92 7.02 17.15 14.65
N THR A 93 7.15 18.45 14.42
CA THR A 93 7.86 18.95 13.24
C THR A 93 9.32 18.50 13.27
N TYR A 94 9.94 18.36 12.10
CA TYR A 94 11.38 18.09 12.01
C TYR A 94 12.25 18.98 12.92
N LYS A 95 11.97 20.29 12.99
CA LYS A 95 12.71 21.22 13.86
C LYS A 95 12.59 20.87 15.35
N GLU A 96 11.39 20.48 15.79
CA GLU A 96 11.16 20.03 17.16
C GLU A 96 11.78 18.66 17.43
N LEU A 97 11.78 17.76 16.45
CA LEU A 97 12.46 16.47 16.54
C LEU A 97 13.96 16.65 16.79
N ILE A 98 14.62 17.54 16.04
CA ILE A 98 16.03 17.88 16.29
C ILE A 98 16.23 18.43 17.69
N LYS A 99 15.40 19.39 18.13
CA LYS A 99 15.49 20.00 19.47
C LYS A 99 15.30 18.97 20.59
N LYS A 100 14.45 17.97 20.39
CA LYS A 100 14.15 16.91 21.36
C LYS A 100 15.10 15.70 21.28
N GLY A 101 16.00 15.66 20.30
CA GLY A 101 16.92 14.54 20.08
C GLY A 101 16.31 13.32 19.43
N TYR A 102 15.16 13.47 18.75
CA TYR A 102 14.47 12.38 18.04
C TYR A 102 14.68 12.45 16.53
N GLY A 103 15.13 13.59 15.99
CA GLY A 103 15.43 13.75 14.57
C GLY A 103 16.92 13.58 14.30
N ILE A 104 17.26 13.01 13.14
CA ILE A 104 18.65 12.91 12.66
C ILE A 104 19.07 14.26 12.08
N PRO A 105 20.02 14.99 12.70
CA PRO A 105 20.48 16.27 12.17
C PRO A 105 21.10 16.13 10.78
N GLU A 106 21.09 17.22 10.01
CA GLU A 106 21.64 17.27 8.65
C GLU A 106 23.08 16.75 8.59
N GLU A 107 23.90 17.24 9.52
CA GLU A 107 25.31 16.89 9.73
C GLU A 107 25.51 15.36 9.80
N LEU A 108 24.57 14.67 10.45
CA LEU A 108 24.63 13.24 10.72
C LEU A 108 24.01 12.41 9.59
N ARG A 109 23.11 13.00 8.79
CA ARG A 109 22.38 12.29 7.75
C ARG A 109 23.31 11.73 6.67
N TYR A 110 24.32 12.51 6.29
CA TYR A 110 25.30 12.11 5.26
C TYR A 110 26.69 11.76 5.83
N ALA A 111 26.87 11.84 7.15
CA ALA A 111 28.13 11.47 7.79
C ALA A 111 28.42 9.96 7.62
N ASN A 112 29.60 9.60 7.15
CA ASN A 112 29.97 8.20 6.99
C ASN A 112 30.73 7.67 8.22
N GLY A 113 30.77 6.34 8.37
CA GLY A 113 31.52 5.66 9.42
C GLY A 113 30.66 5.10 10.56
N GLU A 114 31.22 4.12 11.26
CA GLU A 114 30.51 3.35 12.30
C GLU A 114 29.95 4.23 13.42
N ASN A 115 30.67 5.28 13.82
CA ASN A 115 30.21 6.21 14.85
C ASN A 115 28.97 7.01 14.41
N ALA A 116 28.92 7.43 13.14
CA ALA A 116 27.76 8.13 12.61
C ALA A 116 26.53 7.21 12.58
N GLU A 117 26.72 5.96 12.14
CA GLU A 117 25.65 4.97 12.11
C GLU A 117 25.11 4.63 13.51
N LYS A 118 26.00 4.39 14.48
CA LYS A 118 25.59 4.17 15.88
C LYS A 118 24.76 5.33 16.44
N LYS A 119 25.13 6.58 16.13
CA LYS A 119 24.37 7.76 16.55
C LYS A 119 22.99 7.81 15.89
N ARG A 120 22.87 7.52 14.59
CA ARG A 120 21.57 7.46 13.92
C ARG A 120 20.66 6.40 14.52
N LEU A 121 21.19 5.19 14.73
CA LEU A 121 20.42 4.11 15.34
C LEU A 121 19.95 4.45 16.75
N ALA A 122 20.79 5.11 17.56
CA ALA A 122 20.40 5.59 18.89
C ALA A 122 19.29 6.64 18.84
N ILE A 123 19.34 7.57 17.88
CA ILE A 123 18.27 8.56 17.66
C ILE A 123 16.97 7.88 17.21
N MET A 124 17.05 6.93 16.28
CA MET A 124 15.89 6.15 15.82
C MET A 124 15.25 5.34 16.95
N ASP A 125 16.05 4.72 17.83
CA ASP A 125 15.54 4.02 19.02
C ASP A 125 14.87 4.99 20.01
N ALA A 126 15.48 6.16 20.23
CA ALA A 126 14.89 7.21 21.07
C ALA A 126 13.56 7.74 20.48
N GLU A 127 13.48 7.90 19.16
CA GLU A 127 12.26 8.28 18.45
C GLU A 127 11.15 7.24 18.66
N GLN A 128 11.44 5.94 18.44
CA GLN A 128 10.46 4.87 18.66
C GLN A 128 9.95 4.86 20.10
N LYS A 129 10.83 4.98 21.10
CA LYS A 129 10.46 5.05 22.52
C LYS A 129 9.64 6.30 22.85
N ALA A 130 9.87 7.41 22.17
CA ALA A 130 9.06 8.62 22.34
C ALA A 130 7.67 8.45 21.73
N ILE A 131 7.56 7.81 20.56
CA ILE A 131 6.28 7.50 19.92
C ILE A 131 5.45 6.53 20.79
N GLU A 132 6.08 5.58 21.47
CA GLU A 132 5.39 4.68 22.41
C GLU A 132 4.67 5.40 23.56
N LYS A 133 5.10 6.63 23.90
CA LYS A 133 4.49 7.43 24.96
C LYS A 133 3.31 8.27 24.46
N ILE A 134 3.01 8.28 23.15
CA ILE A 134 1.83 8.96 22.62
C ILE A 134 0.58 8.32 23.24
N PRO A 135 -0.30 9.10 23.87
CA PRO A 135 -1.49 8.56 24.52
C PRO A 135 -2.39 7.88 23.49
N ALA A 136 -3.04 6.78 23.90
CA ALA A 136 -3.95 6.02 23.04
C ALA A 136 -5.04 6.89 22.39
N THR A 137 -5.50 7.93 23.08
CA THR A 137 -6.52 8.88 22.61
C THR A 137 -6.08 9.78 21.47
N ALA A 138 -4.76 9.95 21.25
CA ALA A 138 -4.24 10.72 20.12
C ALA A 138 -4.17 9.93 18.81
N TRP A 139 -4.27 8.59 18.89
CA TRP A 139 -4.27 7.73 17.73
C TRP A 139 -5.63 7.75 17.03
N LYS A 140 -5.60 8.02 15.74
CA LYS A 140 -6.73 7.99 14.83
C LYS A 140 -6.63 6.76 13.94
N ARG A 141 -7.78 6.29 13.47
CA ARG A 141 -7.89 5.07 12.66
C ARG A 141 -8.61 5.36 11.35
N ILE A 142 -8.04 4.87 10.25
CA ILE A 142 -8.66 4.80 8.93
C ILE A 142 -8.84 3.32 8.60
N VAL A 143 -10.02 2.96 8.10
CA VAL A 143 -10.34 1.59 7.69
C VAL A 143 -10.68 1.62 6.20
N LEU A 144 -9.87 0.94 5.40
CA LEU A 144 -10.13 0.72 3.99
C LEU A 144 -10.82 -0.63 3.81
N MET A 145 -11.75 -0.72 2.86
CA MET A 145 -12.51 -1.94 2.56
C MET A 145 -12.28 -2.38 1.10
N PRO A 146 -11.10 -2.94 0.76
CA PRO A 146 -10.78 -3.38 -0.60
C PRO A 146 -11.84 -4.24 -1.30
N PRO A 147 -12.53 -5.18 -0.64
CA PRO A 147 -13.57 -5.97 -1.29
C PRO A 147 -14.74 -5.14 -1.84
N GLN A 148 -15.03 -3.98 -1.23
CA GLN A 148 -16.09 -3.07 -1.71
C GLN A 148 -15.66 -2.35 -2.99
N GLU A 149 -14.42 -1.87 -3.04
CA GLU A 149 -13.88 -1.23 -4.24
C GLU A 149 -13.72 -2.23 -5.40
N VAL A 150 -13.31 -3.47 -5.13
CA VAL A 150 -13.29 -4.52 -6.15
C VAL A 150 -14.67 -4.76 -6.76
N LYS A 151 -15.74 -4.74 -5.94
CA LYS A 151 -17.11 -4.85 -6.44
C LYS A 151 -17.52 -3.63 -7.28
N LYS A 152 -17.19 -2.41 -6.84
CA LYS A 152 -17.46 -1.15 -7.55
C LYS A 152 -16.78 -1.11 -8.93
N TYR A 153 -15.53 -1.57 -9.03
CA TYR A 153 -14.74 -1.57 -10.27
C TYR A 153 -14.82 -2.85 -11.09
N LYS A 154 -15.67 -3.82 -10.69
CA LYS A 154 -15.74 -5.16 -11.30
C LYS A 154 -15.80 -5.15 -12.83
N TYR A 155 -16.65 -4.28 -13.40
CA TYR A 155 -16.89 -4.19 -14.83
C TYR A 155 -16.15 -3.04 -15.53
N GLN A 156 -15.40 -2.23 -14.78
CA GLN A 156 -14.69 -1.08 -15.32
C GLN A 156 -13.31 -1.49 -15.81
N VAL A 157 -12.88 -0.98 -16.96
CA VAL A 157 -11.52 -1.20 -17.47
C VAL A 157 -10.73 0.09 -17.17
N PRO A 158 -9.49 0.02 -16.65
CA PRO A 158 -8.70 1.22 -16.43
C PRO A 158 -8.47 1.97 -17.75
N GLU A 159 -8.39 3.29 -17.68
CA GLU A 159 -8.12 4.13 -18.85
C GLU A 159 -6.70 3.89 -19.40
N GLY A 160 -6.51 4.12 -20.70
CA GLY A 160 -5.20 3.99 -21.34
C GLY A 160 -4.81 2.56 -21.75
N LYS A 161 -3.53 2.38 -22.09
CA LYS A 161 -2.96 1.07 -22.48
C LYS A 161 -2.49 0.33 -21.23
N GLY A 162 -2.67 -0.98 -21.18
CA GLY A 162 -2.14 -1.78 -20.07
C GLY A 162 -2.14 -3.28 -20.32
N ASN A 163 -1.52 -4.01 -19.41
CA ASN A 163 -1.37 -5.46 -19.51
C ASN A 163 -2.49 -6.20 -18.78
N ARG A 164 -3.47 -6.70 -19.54
CA ARG A 164 -4.60 -7.48 -19.01
C ARG A 164 -4.19 -8.70 -18.18
N SER A 165 -3.03 -9.32 -18.46
CA SER A 165 -2.60 -10.52 -17.71
C SER A 165 -2.15 -10.22 -16.28
N ARG A 166 -1.68 -8.99 -16.02
CA ARG A 166 -1.33 -8.51 -14.67
C ARG A 166 -2.55 -8.04 -13.88
N GLY A 167 -3.59 -7.59 -14.57
CA GLY A 167 -4.84 -7.15 -13.97
C GLY A 167 -4.88 -5.64 -13.74
N LYS A 168 -5.68 -5.22 -12.75
CA LYS A 168 -5.93 -3.82 -12.40
C LYS A 168 -5.40 -3.51 -11.02
N GLU A 169 -5.07 -2.26 -10.78
CA GLU A 169 -4.70 -1.75 -9.47
C GLU A 169 -5.78 -0.78 -8.99
N ILE A 170 -6.27 -1.01 -7.77
CA ILE A 170 -7.11 -0.06 -7.05
C ILE A 170 -6.20 0.68 -6.07
N HIS A 171 -5.98 1.95 -6.35
CA HIS A 171 -5.10 2.82 -5.57
C HIS A 171 -5.94 3.77 -4.70
N TYR A 172 -5.73 3.70 -3.39
CA TYR A 172 -6.33 4.63 -2.44
C TYR A 172 -5.44 5.86 -2.26
N VAL A 173 -5.99 7.05 -2.49
CA VAL A 173 -5.36 8.33 -2.16
C VAL A 173 -6.04 8.89 -0.92
N ILE A 174 -5.32 8.90 0.19
CA ILE A 174 -5.81 9.37 1.48
C ILE A 174 -5.22 10.77 1.71
N SER A 175 -6.06 11.76 2.00
CA SER A 175 -5.60 13.10 2.34
C SER A 175 -5.98 13.42 3.77
N LEU A 176 -4.99 13.71 4.62
CA LEU A 176 -5.21 14.09 6.00
C LEU A 176 -5.41 15.61 6.12
N ASN A 177 -6.43 16.03 6.84
CA ASN A 177 -6.74 17.44 7.08
C ASN A 177 -6.17 17.89 8.44
N PRO A 178 -5.89 19.20 8.65
CA PRO A 178 -5.35 19.71 9.92
C PRO A 178 -6.25 19.49 11.15
N ASP A 179 -7.57 19.41 10.97
CA ASP A 179 -8.52 19.01 12.03
C ASP A 179 -8.46 17.49 12.33
N GLY A 180 -7.66 16.77 11.55
CA GLY A 180 -7.48 15.34 11.49
C GLY A 180 -8.75 14.58 11.15
N SER A 181 -9.64 15.20 10.37
CA SER A 181 -10.48 14.47 9.42
C SER A 181 -9.63 13.99 8.24
N TYR A 182 -10.21 13.14 7.39
CA TYR A 182 -9.52 12.64 6.21
C TYR A 182 -10.49 12.47 5.04
N ASN A 183 -9.95 12.55 3.83
CA ASN A 183 -10.65 12.25 2.59
C ASN A 183 -10.00 11.03 1.94
N ILE A 184 -10.82 10.16 1.34
CA ILE A 184 -10.35 8.98 0.60
C ILE A 184 -10.89 9.06 -0.81
N GLU A 185 -9.97 9.03 -1.78
CA GLU A 185 -10.28 8.85 -3.18
C GLU A 185 -9.75 7.48 -3.63
N THR A 186 -10.44 6.83 -4.56
CA THR A 186 -10.00 5.57 -5.15
C THR A 186 -9.83 5.74 -6.65
N LYS A 187 -8.67 5.31 -7.16
CA LYS A 187 -8.33 5.36 -8.59
C LYS A 187 -8.10 3.96 -9.11
N LEU A 188 -8.50 3.73 -10.36
CA LEU A 188 -8.34 2.45 -11.03
C LEU A 188 -7.28 2.58 -12.12
N TYR A 189 -6.21 1.82 -12.00
CA TYR A 189 -5.09 1.81 -12.93
C TYR A 189 -4.89 0.43 -13.53
N TRP A 190 -4.17 0.37 -14.65
CA TRP A 190 -3.52 -0.85 -15.05
C TRP A 190 -2.37 -1.15 -14.09
N VAL A 191 -2.12 -2.43 -13.79
CA VAL A 191 -0.88 -2.79 -13.11
C VAL A 191 0.27 -2.56 -14.09
N GLU A 192 1.04 -1.49 -13.89
CA GLU A 192 2.13 -1.09 -14.79
C GLU A 192 3.50 -1.52 -14.25
N LYS A 193 4.44 -1.79 -15.17
CA LYS A 193 5.79 -2.26 -14.82
C LYS A 193 6.56 -1.25 -13.97
N TYR A 194 6.35 0.06 -14.17
CA TYR A 194 7.06 1.09 -13.39
C TYR A 194 6.56 1.21 -11.94
N GLN A 195 5.37 0.67 -11.63
CA GLN A 195 4.90 0.52 -10.24
C GLN A 195 5.61 -0.65 -9.51
N GLU A 196 6.53 -1.37 -10.16
CA GLU A 196 7.52 -2.21 -9.47
C GLU A 196 8.47 -1.34 -8.62
N ASN A 197 8.70 -0.08 -9.03
CA ASN A 197 9.57 0.89 -8.35
C ASN A 197 8.80 1.87 -7.44
N TRP A 198 7.48 1.69 -7.29
CA TRP A 198 6.72 2.35 -6.21
C TRP A 198 7.00 1.71 -4.84
N ASN A 199 7.75 0.61 -4.89
CA ASN A 199 8.48 0.03 -3.79
C ASN A 199 9.83 0.76 -3.69
#